data_AF-A0A7V9VHS2-F1
#
_entry.id   AF-A0A7V9VHS2-F1
#
_cell.length_a   1.000
_cell.length_b   1.000
_cell.length_c   1.000
_cell.angle_alpha   90.00
_cell.angle_beta   90.00
_cell.angle_gamma   90.00
#
_symmetry.space_group_name_H-M   'P 1'
#
loop_
_entity.id
_entity.type
_entity.pdbx_description
1 polymer ?
#
loop_
_entity_poly.entity_id
_entity_poly.type
_entity_poly.pdbx_seq_one_letter_code
_entity_poly.pdbx_strand_id
1 'polypeptide(L)'
;MLDQAARRRRMRTAEARSYSITVAILYVYALFASIIVMRTVLVAFGATESVWTGRFVYGLTSRATDVLEALPGANREIWGPFTMVDISLLGLVLLFPLGLVATSGTLNRRA
;
A
#
# COMPACT_ATOMS: atom_id res chain seq x y z
N MET A 1 18.63 32.21 -27.77
CA MET A 1 18.35 30.81 -28.17
C MET A 1 19.10 29.76 -27.34
N LEU A 2 20.37 29.98 -26.95
CA LEU A 2 21.16 29.03 -26.14
C LEU A 2 20.55 28.73 -24.75
N ASP A 3 19.94 29.72 -24.09
CA ASP A 3 19.27 29.53 -22.79
C ASP A 3 18.04 28.60 -22.84
N GLN A 4 17.35 28.55 -23.98
CA GLN A 4 16.19 27.66 -24.13
C GLN A 4 16.63 26.19 -24.26
N ALA A 5 17.77 25.92 -24.90
CA ALA A 5 18.33 24.58 -25.01
C ALA A 5 18.81 24.04 -23.66
N ALA A 6 19.44 24.89 -22.84
CA ALA A 6 19.85 24.54 -21.47
C ALA A 6 18.65 24.28 -20.55
N ARG A 7 17.59 25.10 -20.63
CA ARG A 7 16.33 24.88 -19.89
C ARG A 7 15.65 23.57 -20.28
N ARG A 8 15.56 23.25 -21.58
CA ARG A 8 14.98 21.98 -22.05
C ARG A 8 15.76 20.75 -21.57
N ARG A 9 17.10 20.81 -21.56
CA ARG A 9 17.91 19.71 -21.00
C ARG A 9 17.62 19.51 -19.51
N ARG A 10 17.60 20.58 -18.71
CA ARG A 10 17.27 20.51 -17.28
C ARG A 10 15.87 19.95 -17.01
N MET A 11 14.86 20.35 -17.80
CA MET A 11 13.51 19.80 -17.70
C MET A 11 13.45 18.30 -17.99
N ARG A 12 14.11 17.83 -19.07
CA ARG A 12 14.16 16.39 -19.39
C ARG A 12 14.85 15.57 -18.29
N THR A 13 15.91 16.09 -17.67
CA THR A 13 16.58 15.41 -16.56
C THR A 13 15.72 15.39 -15.29
N ALA A 14 14.97 16.46 -15.04
CA ALA A 14 14.02 16.52 -13.92
C ALA A 14 12.84 15.56 -14.12
N GLU A 15 12.29 15.47 -15.33
CA GLU A 15 11.22 14.53 -15.69
C GLU A 15 11.68 13.06 -15.54
N ALA A 16 12.87 12.72 -16.04
CA ALA A 16 13.43 11.37 -15.91
C ALA A 16 13.66 10.98 -14.43
N ARG A 17 14.11 11.92 -13.60
CA ARG A 17 14.27 11.71 -12.16
C ARG A 17 12.90 11.56 -11.46
N SER A 18 11.90 12.34 -11.86
CA SER A 18 10.55 12.21 -11.32
C SER A 18 9.92 10.86 -11.64
N TYR A 19 10.09 10.36 -12.87
CA TYR A 19 9.55 9.07 -13.29
C TYR A 19 10.15 7.91 -12.49
N SER A 20 11.48 7.89 -12.33
CA SER A 20 12.17 6.86 -11.56
C SER A 20 11.78 6.86 -10.07
N ILE A 21 11.57 8.03 -9.47
CA ILE A 21 11.07 8.15 -8.09
C ILE A 21 9.66 7.55 -7.97
N THR A 22 8.75 7.88 -8.89
CA THR A 22 7.39 7.35 -8.88
C THR A 22 7.37 5.83 -8.99
N VAL A 23 8.16 5.27 -9.92
CA VAL A 23 8.27 3.82 -10.09
C VAL A 23 8.82 3.14 -8.83
N ALA A 24 9.85 3.73 -8.20
CA ALA A 24 10.40 3.21 -6.95
C ALA A 24 9.35 3.19 -5.82
N ILE A 25 8.57 4.27 -5.66
CA ILE A 25 7.50 4.34 -4.66
C ILE A 25 6.42 3.28 -4.94
N LEU A 26 6.06 3.06 -6.21
CA LEU A 26 5.11 2.01 -6.59
C LEU A 26 5.61 0.61 -6.21
N TYR A 27 6.89 0.31 -6.39
CA TYR A 27 7.46 -0.99 -5.97
C TYR A 27 7.44 -1.15 -4.46
N VAL A 28 7.80 -0.10 -3.71
CA VAL A 28 7.72 -0.11 -2.25
C VAL A 28 6.28 -0.37 -1.81
N TYR A 29 5.32 0.36 -2.39
CA TYR A 29 3.90 0.15 -2.17
C TYR A 29 3.47 -1.29 -2.46
N ALA A 30 3.84 -1.84 -3.62
CA ALA A 30 3.49 -3.20 -4.02
C ALA A 30 4.07 -4.25 -3.06
N LEU A 31 5.29 -4.04 -2.57
CA LEU A 31 5.91 -4.91 -1.57
C LEU A 31 5.10 -4.91 -0.27
N PHE A 32 4.74 -3.74 0.27
CA PHE A 32 3.91 -3.65 1.46
C PHE A 32 2.50 -4.23 1.25
N ALA A 33 1.87 -3.93 0.12
CA ALA A 33 0.57 -4.47 -0.25
C ALA A 33 0.58 -5.99 -0.30
N SER A 34 1.62 -6.60 -0.89
CA SER A 34 1.75 -8.06 -0.97
C SER A 34 1.82 -8.73 0.41
N ILE A 35 2.52 -8.11 1.37
CA ILE A 35 2.63 -8.61 2.74
C ILE A 35 1.26 -8.54 3.44
N ILE A 36 0.55 -7.42 3.30
CA ILE A 36 -0.79 -7.23 3.91
C ILE A 36 -1.80 -8.21 3.31
N VAL A 37 -1.80 -8.38 1.98
CA VAL A 37 -2.69 -9.33 1.31
C VAL A 37 -2.36 -10.77 1.75
N MET A 38 -1.08 -11.13 1.80
CA MET A 38 -0.67 -12.45 2.29
C MET A 38 -1.12 -12.67 3.74
N ARG A 39 -0.98 -11.68 4.63
CA ARG A 39 -1.49 -11.75 6.00
C ARG A 39 -2.99 -12.02 6.02
N THR A 40 -3.75 -11.29 5.23
CA THR A 40 -5.20 -11.44 5.11
C THR A 40 -5.58 -12.86 4.69
N VAL A 41 -4.88 -13.41 3.70
CA VAL A 41 -5.09 -14.78 3.24
C VAL A 41 -4.79 -15.78 4.37
N LEU A 42 -3.71 -15.59 5.12
CA LEU A 42 -3.36 -16.44 6.26
C LEU A 42 -4.41 -16.39 7.38
N VAL A 43 -4.94 -15.19 7.70
CA VAL A 43 -6.07 -15.01 8.63
C VAL A 43 -7.29 -15.79 8.12
N ALA A 44 -7.62 -15.65 6.82
CA ALA A 44 -8.78 -16.31 6.22
C ALA A 44 -8.74 -17.83 6.35
N PHE A 45 -7.55 -18.42 6.19
CA PHE A 45 -7.34 -19.87 6.27
C PHE A 45 -7.07 -20.38 7.69
N GLY A 46 -6.96 -19.50 8.69
CA GLY A 46 -6.57 -19.87 10.06
C GLY A 46 -5.17 -20.50 10.15
N ALA A 47 -4.33 -20.32 9.13
CA ALA A 47 -3.01 -20.94 9.00
C ALA A 47 -1.88 -20.06 9.60
N THR A 48 -2.22 -19.29 10.63
CA THR A 48 -1.43 -18.18 11.17
C THR A 48 -0.06 -18.62 11.69
N GLU A 49 0.01 -19.73 12.42
CA GLU A 49 1.25 -20.21 13.05
C GLU A 49 1.76 -21.54 12.50
N SER A 50 0.94 -22.30 11.79
CA SER A 50 1.29 -23.63 11.29
C SER A 50 2.27 -23.58 10.12
N VAL A 51 2.42 -22.43 9.46
CA VAL A 51 3.26 -22.25 8.27
C VAL A 51 4.39 -21.27 8.58
N TRP A 52 5.61 -21.58 8.14
CA TRP A 52 6.78 -20.69 8.27
C TRP A 52 6.51 -19.28 7.72
N THR A 53 5.81 -19.21 6.59
CA THR A 53 5.34 -17.96 5.96
C THR A 53 4.44 -17.15 6.89
N GLY A 54 3.58 -17.81 7.68
CA GLY A 54 2.71 -17.17 8.66
C GLY A 54 3.50 -16.42 9.72
N ARG A 55 4.44 -17.11 10.38
CA ARG A 55 5.32 -16.49 11.40
C ARG A 55 6.13 -15.31 10.85
N PHE A 56 6.63 -15.41 9.63
CA PHE A 56 7.37 -14.32 9.00
C PHE A 56 6.48 -13.10 8.72
N VAL A 57 5.33 -13.32 8.10
CA VAL A 57 4.39 -12.25 7.74
C VAL A 57 3.85 -11.56 8.99
N TYR A 58 3.38 -12.33 9.98
CA TYR A 58 2.91 -11.79 11.25
C TYR A 58 4.01 -11.09 12.02
N GLY A 59 5.25 -11.60 12.00
CA GLY A 59 6.41 -10.93 12.58
C GLY A 59 6.65 -9.55 11.96
N LEU A 60 6.58 -9.42 10.63
CA LEU A 60 6.75 -8.14 9.93
C LEU A 60 5.60 -7.16 10.19
N THR A 61 4.37 -7.64 10.27
CA THR A 61 3.20 -6.78 10.47
C THR A 61 2.88 -6.49 11.93
N SER A 62 3.41 -7.29 12.87
CA SER A 62 3.13 -7.19 14.32
C SER A 62 3.27 -5.76 14.83
N ARG A 63 4.41 -5.11 14.59
CA ARG A 63 4.63 -3.73 15.04
C ARG A 63 3.61 -2.73 14.48
N ALA A 64 3.12 -2.96 13.26
CA ALA A 64 2.10 -2.10 12.66
C ALA A 64 0.72 -2.41 13.23
N THR A 65 0.41 -3.68 13.49
CA THR A 65 -0.85 -4.10 14.09
C THR A 65 -0.92 -3.71 15.56
N ASP A 66 0.15 -3.86 16.35
CA ASP A 66 0.20 -3.47 17.77
C ASP A 66 -0.23 -2.01 18.01
N VAL A 67 0.19 -1.12 17.11
CA VAL A 67 -0.20 0.31 17.15
C VAL A 67 -1.70 0.48 16.89
N LEU A 68 -2.25 -0.30 15.96
CA LEU A 68 -3.67 -0.27 15.64
C LEU A 68 -4.52 -0.96 16.71
N GLU A 69 -4.00 -2.03 17.32
CA GLU A 69 -4.64 -2.79 18.40
C GLU A 69 -4.76 -1.99 19.71
N ALA A 70 -3.92 -0.97 19.89
CA ALA A 70 -4.05 -0.02 21.00
C ALA A 70 -5.35 0.81 20.94
N LEU A 71 -6.05 0.84 19.79
CA LEU A 71 -7.32 1.53 19.65
C LEU A 71 -8.46 0.71 20.26
N PRO A 72 -9.34 1.34 21.07
CA PRO A 72 -10.47 0.63 21.66
C PRO A 72 -11.40 0.10 20.57
N GLY A 73 -11.64 -1.22 20.58
CA GLY A 73 -12.45 -1.91 19.59
C GLY A 73 -11.70 -2.48 18.38
N ALA A 74 -10.37 -2.31 18.31
CA ALA A 74 -9.55 -2.83 17.22
C ALA A 74 -9.52 -4.38 17.17
N ASN A 75 -9.49 -5.02 18.34
CA ASN A 75 -9.45 -6.49 18.47
C ASN A 75 -10.82 -7.15 18.37
N ARG A 76 -11.87 -6.38 18.04
CA ARG A 76 -13.20 -6.95 17.88
C ARG A 76 -13.25 -7.74 16.57
N GLU A 77 -13.65 -9.00 16.67
CA GLU A 77 -13.99 -9.82 15.51
C GLU A 77 -15.21 -9.21 14.80
N ILE A 78 -15.06 -8.93 13.52
CA ILE A 78 -16.13 -8.34 12.69
C ILE A 78 -16.73 -9.42 11.81
N TRP A 79 -15.88 -10.23 11.17
CA TRP A 79 -16.34 -11.26 10.26
C TRP A 79 -15.44 -12.50 10.30
N GLY A 80 -15.91 -13.54 11.00
CA GLY A 80 -15.10 -14.75 11.21
C GLY A 80 -13.78 -14.41 11.93
N PRO A 81 -12.62 -14.88 11.44
CA PRO A 81 -11.33 -14.59 12.06
C PRO A 81 -10.82 -13.16 11.80
N PHE A 82 -11.55 -12.33 11.03
CA PHE A 82 -11.13 -10.98 10.70
C PHE A 82 -11.49 -9.97 11.78
N THR A 83 -10.48 -9.25 12.26
CA THR A 83 -10.58 -8.13 13.19
C THR A 83 -10.73 -6.79 12.47
N MET A 84 -11.06 -5.72 13.20
CA MET A 84 -11.09 -4.35 12.67
C MET A 84 -9.74 -3.93 12.07
N VAL A 85 -8.64 -4.41 12.65
CA VAL A 85 -7.28 -4.15 12.16
C VAL A 85 -7.08 -4.73 10.76
N ASP A 86 -7.51 -5.98 10.55
CA ASP A 86 -7.37 -6.66 9.26
C ASP A 86 -8.15 -5.96 8.15
N ILE A 87 -9.39 -5.58 8.45
CA ILE A 87 -10.25 -4.83 7.52
C ILE A 87 -9.65 -3.45 7.22
N SER A 88 -9.10 -2.77 8.22
CA SER A 88 -8.48 -1.45 8.03
C SER A 88 -7.23 -1.52 7.17
N LEU A 89 -6.38 -2.54 7.38
CA LEU A 89 -5.18 -2.76 6.58
C LEU A 89 -5.53 -3.11 5.12
N LEU A 90 -6.50 -3.99 4.91
CA LEU A 90 -7.05 -4.25 3.57
C LEU A 90 -7.61 -2.98 2.93
N GLY A 91 -8.37 -2.20 3.69
CA GLY A 91 -8.92 -0.93 3.25
C GLY A 91 -7.84 0.00 2.73
N LEU A 92 -6.73 0.15 3.44
CA LEU A 92 -5.61 0.99 3.00
C LEU A 92 -5.01 0.52 1.66
N VAL A 93 -4.83 -0.79 1.49
CA VAL A 93 -4.27 -1.39 0.27
C VAL A 93 -5.24 -1.33 -0.91
N LEU A 94 -6.54 -1.42 -0.67
CA LEU A 94 -7.53 -1.38 -1.76
C LEU A 94 -7.94 0.04 -2.12
N LEU A 95 -8.12 0.92 -1.13
CA LEU A 95 -8.58 2.28 -1.34
C LEU A 95 -7.53 3.16 -2.02
N PHE A 96 -6.24 2.90 -1.82
CA PHE A 96 -5.20 3.68 -2.49
C PHE A 96 -5.28 3.60 -4.04
N PRO A 97 -5.23 2.42 -4.69
CA PRO A 97 -5.34 2.34 -6.14
C PRO A 97 -6.73 2.75 -6.63
N LEU A 98 -7.80 2.41 -5.89
CA LEU A 98 -9.16 2.84 -6.24
C LEU A 98 -9.29 4.37 -6.22
N GLY A 99 -8.68 5.04 -5.23
CA GLY A 99 -8.64 6.49 -5.12
C GLY A 99 -7.86 7.14 -6.27
N LEU A 100 -6.73 6.56 -6.67
CA LEU A 100 -5.98 7.01 -7.84
C LEU A 100 -6.79 6.87 -9.14
N VAL A 101 -7.49 5.74 -9.33
CA VAL A 101 -8.36 5.53 -10.50
C VAL A 101 -9.54 6.53 -10.49
N ALA A 102 -10.18 6.74 -9.34
CA ALA A 102 -11.32 7.66 -9.22
C ALA A 102 -10.93 9.13 -9.48
N THR A 103 -9.76 9.55 -9.01
CA THR A 103 -9.25 10.93 -9.21
C THR A 103 -8.66 11.15 -10.60
N SER A 104 -7.97 10.16 -11.18
CA SER A 104 -7.48 10.27 -12.57
C SER A 104 -8.61 10.34 -13.60
N GLY A 105 -9.69 9.57 -13.41
CA GLY A 105 -10.86 9.60 -14.29
C GLY A 105 -11.66 10.91 -14.23
N THR A 106 -11.64 11.61 -13.09
CA THR A 106 -12.30 12.92 -12.95
C THR A 106 -11.47 14.08 -13.51
N LEU A 107 -10.14 13.98 -13.48
CA LEU A 107 -9.25 14.96 -14.13
C LEU A 107 -9.44 14.98 -15.65
N ASN A 108 -9.59 13.81 -16.27
CA ASN A 108 -9.73 13.69 -17.73
C ASN A 108 -11.11 14.10 -18.28
N ARG A 109 -12.11 14.33 -17.41
CA ARG A 109 -13.44 14.87 -17.81
C ARG A 109 -13.54 16.38 -17.76
N ARG A 110 -12.56 17.07 -17.17
CA ARG A 110 -12.53 18.54 -17.02
C ARG A 110 -11.49 19.23 -17.94
N ALA A 111 -10.72 18.45 -18.70
CA ALA A 111 -9.85 18.91 -19.78
C ALA A 111 -10.58 18.73 -21.13
#